data_AF-A0A7C2WFC0-F1
#
_entry.id   AF-A0A7C2WFC0-F1
#
_cell.length_a   1.000
_cell.length_b   1.000
_cell.length_c   1.000
_cell.angle_alpha   90.00
_cell.angle_beta   90.00
_cell.angle_gamma   90.00
#
_symmetry.space_group_name_H-M   'P 1'
#
loop_
_entity.id
_entity.type
_entity.pdbx_description
1 polymer ?
#
loop_
_entity_poly.entity_id
_entity_poly.type
_entity_poly.pdbx_seq_one_letter_code
_entity_poly.pdbx_strand_id
1 'polypeptide(L)'
;MSQLPELVQVLLKPEAYPEAPQQVEMVQTQMSFVFLTDSYVYKVKKPVNLGYLDYTTLEKRQFYCQREVELNRRLCPDVYIGVVPITREKDNIYIDGQDKVLEYAVKMRRLPEGAMMNVLLASNQVSLEMVTSVAQKLVEFHQKAETNAYISAFGDLDTITQNTEENFTQTEKYIGNTLSPEQYQHIKDYTNSFVEKNAHLFCKRIADGRIRDCHGDLHAAHICFTNDICIYDCIEFNDRFRYCDVASEVAFLAMDLDHYGWADLSHSFVNAYVDESKDNELLQLLSFYKCYRAYVRGKVEGFKLDDPHISQEEKTRTLAIARSYFELAESNI
;
A
#
# COMPACT_ATOMS: atom_id res chain seq x y z
N MET A 1 19.43 2.17 -21.54
CA MET A 1 18.05 2.51 -21.16
C MET A 1 17.14 1.86 -22.18
N SER A 2 16.27 0.94 -21.77
CA SER A 2 15.24 0.42 -22.67
C SER A 2 14.38 1.59 -23.14
N GLN A 3 14.13 1.67 -24.44
CA GLN A 3 13.29 2.71 -25.01
C GLN A 3 11.88 2.56 -24.43
N LEU A 4 11.30 3.65 -23.92
CA LEU A 4 9.93 3.64 -23.39
C LEU A 4 8.94 3.16 -24.48
N PRO A 5 7.85 2.45 -24.12
CA PRO A 5 6.83 2.06 -25.09
C PRO A 5 6.27 3.29 -25.84
N GLU A 6 5.88 3.13 -27.11
CA GLU A 6 5.28 4.18 -27.94
C GLU A 6 4.17 4.94 -27.19
N LEU A 7 3.25 4.19 -26.56
CA LEU A 7 2.17 4.70 -25.74
C LEU A 7 2.67 5.71 -24.69
N VAL A 8 3.73 5.34 -23.95
CA VAL A 8 4.28 6.16 -22.87
C VAL A 8 4.93 7.43 -23.43
N GLN A 9 5.62 7.33 -24.57
CA GLN A 9 6.22 8.50 -25.23
C GLN A 9 5.17 9.50 -25.69
N VAL A 10 4.01 9.03 -26.16
CA VAL A 10 2.90 9.91 -26.56
C VAL A 10 2.22 10.53 -25.35
N LEU A 11 2.00 9.75 -24.28
CA LEU A 11 1.38 10.25 -23.04
C LEU A 11 2.28 11.24 -22.26
N LEU A 12 3.55 11.42 -22.61
CA LEU A 12 4.37 12.51 -22.09
C LEU A 12 4.06 13.87 -22.73
N LYS A 13 3.24 13.90 -23.79
CA LYS A 13 2.93 15.11 -24.54
C LYS A 13 1.58 15.70 -24.11
N PRO A 14 1.50 17.01 -23.80
CA PRO A 14 0.25 17.69 -23.46
C PRO A 14 -0.94 17.44 -24.39
N GLU A 15 -0.68 17.30 -25.69
CA GLU A 15 -1.71 17.15 -26.71
C GLU A 15 -2.47 15.81 -26.63
N ALA A 16 -1.95 14.85 -25.85
CA ALA A 16 -2.64 13.58 -25.60
C ALA A 16 -3.80 13.70 -24.60
N TYR A 17 -3.96 14.84 -23.91
CA TYR A 17 -4.90 15.02 -22.80
C TYR A 17 -6.01 16.02 -23.13
N PRO A 18 -7.27 15.75 -22.70
CA PRO A 18 -8.40 16.64 -22.98
C PRO A 18 -8.28 18.01 -22.32
N GLU A 19 -7.60 18.10 -21.17
CA GLU A 19 -7.39 19.36 -20.44
C GLU A 19 -6.21 20.21 -20.95
N ALA A 20 -5.42 19.70 -21.91
CA ALA A 20 -4.23 20.37 -22.45
C ALA A 20 -3.30 20.95 -21.36
N PRO A 21 -2.71 20.10 -20.49
CA PRO A 21 -1.89 20.55 -19.38
C PRO A 21 -0.61 21.24 -19.86
N GLN A 22 -0.03 22.12 -19.04
CA GLN A 22 1.21 22.81 -19.41
C GLN A 22 2.40 21.85 -19.50
N GLN A 23 2.44 20.87 -18.60
CA GLN A 23 3.48 19.86 -18.54
C GLN A 23 2.91 18.52 -18.06
N VAL A 24 3.62 17.45 -18.41
CA VAL A 24 3.33 16.10 -17.94
C VAL A 24 4.60 15.48 -17.38
N GLU A 25 4.57 15.19 -16.08
CA GLU A 25 5.64 14.45 -15.41
C GLU A 25 5.25 12.98 -15.36
N MET A 26 6.22 12.08 -15.48
CA MET A 26 5.97 10.65 -15.35
C MET A 26 6.75 10.06 -14.18
N VAL A 27 6.04 9.38 -13.29
CA VAL A 27 6.60 8.50 -12.27
C VAL A 27 6.36 7.06 -12.69
N GLN A 28 7.35 6.20 -12.49
CA GLN A 28 7.25 4.79 -12.81
C GLN A 28 7.30 3.95 -11.54
N THR A 29 6.33 3.07 -11.35
CA THR A 29 6.35 2.02 -10.31
C THR A 29 6.65 0.67 -10.92
N GLN A 30 6.75 -0.39 -10.12
CA GLN A 30 6.90 -1.75 -10.64
C GLN A 30 5.71 -2.16 -11.52
N MET A 31 4.51 -1.65 -11.21
CA MET A 31 3.25 -2.10 -11.81
C MET A 31 2.62 -1.09 -12.76
N SER A 32 3.00 0.18 -12.72
CA SER A 32 2.30 1.24 -13.46
C SER A 32 3.24 2.33 -13.97
N PHE A 33 2.79 3.03 -15.00
CA PHE A 33 3.24 4.37 -15.36
C PHE A 33 2.21 5.37 -14.80
N VAL A 34 2.67 6.43 -14.14
CA VAL A 34 1.82 7.44 -13.51
C VAL A 34 2.15 8.79 -14.14
N PHE A 35 1.19 9.37 -14.86
CA PHE A 35 1.34 10.66 -15.53
C PHE A 35 0.68 11.75 -14.69
N LEU A 36 1.47 12.69 -14.20
CA LEU A 36 1.05 13.82 -13.38
C LEU A 36 0.87 15.03 -14.28
N THR A 37 -0.36 15.52 -14.41
CA THR A 37 -0.70 16.78 -15.09
C THR A 37 -0.91 17.90 -14.07
N ASP A 38 -1.32 19.09 -14.50
CA ASP A 38 -1.53 20.21 -13.56
C ASP A 38 -2.61 19.92 -12.52
N SER A 39 -3.68 19.23 -12.93
CA SER A 39 -4.88 19.00 -12.09
C SER A 39 -5.25 17.53 -11.91
N TYR A 40 -4.75 16.65 -12.77
CA TYR A 40 -5.11 15.23 -12.77
C TYR A 40 -3.87 14.33 -12.77
N VAL A 41 -4.10 13.08 -12.42
CA VAL A 41 -3.14 12.00 -12.50
C VAL A 41 -3.79 10.85 -13.27
N TYR A 42 -3.02 10.27 -14.18
CA TYR A 42 -3.43 9.13 -14.99
C TYR A 42 -2.50 7.96 -14.71
N LYS A 43 -3.01 6.90 -14.08
CA LYS A 43 -2.25 5.69 -13.76
C LYS A 43 -2.57 4.60 -14.77
N VAL A 44 -1.57 4.21 -15.54
CA VAL A 44 -1.63 3.18 -16.58
C VAL A 44 -0.89 1.94 -16.11
N LYS A 45 -1.59 0.81 -16.00
CA LYS A 45 -1.01 -0.46 -15.54
C LYS A 45 -0.08 -1.05 -16.62
N LYS A 46 1.07 -1.57 -16.22
CA LYS A 46 2.03 -2.25 -17.08
C LYS A 46 1.55 -3.67 -17.41
N PRO A 47 1.86 -4.21 -18.61
CA PRO A 47 1.49 -5.57 -18.99
C PRO A 47 2.41 -6.62 -18.34
N VAL A 48 2.34 -6.77 -17.02
CA VAL A 48 3.24 -7.64 -16.23
C VAL A 48 2.47 -8.73 -15.47
N ASN A 49 3.14 -9.84 -15.18
CA ASN A 49 2.71 -10.83 -14.20
C ASN A 49 3.82 -10.97 -13.17
N LEU A 50 3.51 -10.71 -11.90
CA LEU A 50 4.47 -10.70 -10.80
C LEU A 50 4.24 -11.89 -9.84
N GLY A 51 3.45 -12.88 -10.25
CA GLY A 51 3.06 -14.05 -9.44
C GLY A 51 1.93 -13.76 -8.45
N TYR A 52 1.93 -12.58 -7.83
CA TYR A 52 0.86 -12.12 -6.92
C TYR A 52 -0.18 -11.20 -7.58
N LEU A 53 0.05 -10.80 -8.83
CA LEU A 53 -0.90 -10.11 -9.70
C LEU A 53 -0.64 -10.44 -11.17
N ASP A 54 -1.66 -10.25 -12.01
CA ASP A 54 -1.59 -10.47 -13.45
C ASP A 54 -2.31 -9.36 -14.23
N TYR A 55 -1.52 -8.51 -14.89
CA TYR A 55 -1.95 -7.40 -15.74
C TYR A 55 -1.64 -7.65 -17.22
N THR A 56 -1.41 -8.91 -17.62
CA THR A 56 -0.90 -9.24 -18.97
C THR A 56 -1.87 -8.90 -20.10
N THR A 57 -3.18 -9.04 -19.89
CA THR A 57 -4.20 -8.73 -20.91
C THR A 57 -4.85 -7.38 -20.66
N LEU A 58 -5.38 -6.77 -21.73
CA LEU A 58 -6.07 -5.48 -21.66
C LEU A 58 -7.32 -5.57 -20.77
N GLU A 59 -8.06 -6.67 -20.84
CA GLU A 59 -9.27 -6.93 -20.04
C GLU A 59 -8.93 -7.00 -18.55
N LYS A 60 -7.81 -7.65 -18.19
CA LYS A 60 -7.33 -7.69 -16.80
C LYS A 60 -6.96 -6.29 -16.31
N ARG A 61 -6.28 -5.49 -17.13
CA ARG A 61 -5.93 -4.11 -16.76
C ARG A 61 -7.17 -3.24 -16.59
N GLN A 62 -8.16 -3.36 -17.47
CA GLN A 62 -9.45 -2.68 -17.33
C GLN A 62 -10.13 -3.05 -16.00
N PHE A 63 -10.22 -4.35 -15.71
CA PHE A 63 -10.83 -4.86 -14.48
C PHE A 63 -10.14 -4.30 -13.23
N TYR A 64 -8.81 -4.34 -13.16
CA TYR A 64 -8.10 -3.81 -12.00
C TYR A 64 -8.11 -2.28 -11.92
N CYS A 65 -8.18 -1.55 -13.04
CA CYS A 65 -8.44 -0.11 -13.01
C CYS A 65 -9.81 0.19 -12.38
N GLN A 66 -10.84 -0.60 -12.69
CA GLN A 66 -12.18 -0.45 -12.11
C GLN A 66 -12.18 -0.76 -10.62
N ARG A 67 -11.51 -1.85 -10.22
CA ARG A 67 -11.35 -2.19 -8.80
C ARG A 67 -10.59 -1.13 -8.02
N GLU A 68 -9.52 -0.57 -8.59
CA GLU A 68 -8.77 0.50 -7.92
C GLU A 68 -9.67 1.72 -7.64
N VAL A 69 -10.47 2.15 -8.62
CA VAL A 69 -11.43 3.24 -8.45
C VAL A 69 -12.47 2.90 -7.37
N GLU A 70 -13.07 1.71 -7.44
CA GLU A 70 -14.10 1.27 -6.50
C GLU A 70 -13.58 1.26 -5.05
N LEU A 71 -12.43 0.63 -4.85
CA LEU A 71 -11.87 0.41 -3.51
C LEU A 71 -11.34 1.68 -2.87
N ASN A 72 -10.71 2.54 -3.66
CA ASN A 72 -10.17 3.79 -3.12
C ASN A 72 -11.24 4.85 -2.86
N ARG A 73 -12.38 4.80 -3.55
CA ARG A 73 -13.51 5.70 -3.24
C ARG A 73 -14.08 5.51 -1.83
N ARG A 74 -13.83 4.37 -1.18
CA ARG A 74 -14.25 4.10 0.20
C ARG A 74 -13.61 5.05 1.21
N LEU A 75 -12.38 5.49 0.94
CA LEU A 75 -11.58 6.35 1.82
C LEU A 75 -11.13 7.66 1.16
N CYS A 76 -11.31 7.79 -0.15
CA CYS A 76 -10.96 8.98 -0.92
C CYS A 76 -11.90 9.20 -2.13
N PRO A 77 -13.20 9.44 -1.89
CA PRO A 77 -14.23 9.46 -2.95
C PRO A 77 -14.03 10.56 -4.00
N ASP A 78 -13.60 11.75 -3.58
CA ASP A 78 -13.53 12.93 -4.46
C ASP A 78 -12.31 12.97 -5.39
N VAL A 79 -11.31 12.15 -5.09
CA VAL A 79 -10.05 12.09 -5.84
C VAL A 79 -10.15 11.11 -7.00
N TYR A 80 -10.77 9.94 -6.82
CA TYR A 80 -10.88 8.93 -7.86
C TYR A 80 -12.08 9.23 -8.79
N ILE A 81 -11.78 9.77 -9.97
CA ILE A 81 -12.79 10.22 -10.95
C ILE A 81 -13.36 9.06 -11.75
N GLY A 82 -12.53 8.09 -12.13
CA GLY A 82 -12.99 6.92 -12.87
C GLY A 82 -11.89 6.25 -13.69
N VAL A 83 -12.32 5.35 -14.57
CA VAL A 83 -11.47 4.72 -15.57
C VAL A 83 -11.75 5.36 -16.92
N VAL A 84 -10.70 5.81 -17.61
CA VAL A 84 -10.80 6.41 -18.95
C VAL A 84 -10.08 5.52 -19.97
N PRO A 85 -10.62 5.37 -21.19
CA PRO A 85 -9.91 4.69 -22.25
C PRO A 85 -8.74 5.54 -22.75
N ILE A 86 -7.72 4.88 -23.28
CA ILE A 86 -6.68 5.51 -24.10
C ILE A 86 -6.86 4.94 -25.50
N THR A 87 -7.19 5.79 -26.45
CA THR A 87 -7.61 5.40 -27.80
C THR A 87 -6.63 5.85 -28.86
N ARG A 88 -6.58 5.13 -29.98
CA ARG A 88 -5.88 5.55 -31.19
C ARG A 88 -6.88 6.13 -32.18
N GLU A 89 -6.68 7.39 -32.54
CA GLU A 89 -7.44 8.09 -33.59
C GLU A 89 -6.49 8.42 -34.73
N LYS A 90 -6.64 7.71 -35.86
CA LYS A 90 -5.67 7.71 -36.97
C LYS A 90 -4.26 7.35 -36.46
N ASP A 91 -3.32 8.29 -36.54
CA ASP A 91 -1.92 8.13 -36.14
C ASP A 91 -1.63 8.70 -34.73
N ASN A 92 -2.62 9.29 -34.06
CA ASN A 92 -2.46 9.91 -32.74
C ASN A 92 -3.09 9.04 -31.64
N ILE A 93 -2.59 9.18 -30.42
CA ILE A 93 -3.11 8.51 -29.23
C ILE A 93 -3.60 9.58 -28.25
N TYR A 94 -4.82 9.39 -27.74
CA TYR A 94 -5.49 10.33 -26.84
C TYR A 94 -6.01 9.62 -25.60
N ILE A 95 -5.96 10.30 -24.46
CA ILE A 95 -6.74 9.95 -23.28
C ILE A 95 -8.20 10.37 -23.50
N ASP A 96 -9.12 9.48 -23.15
CA ASP A 96 -10.57 9.69 -23.18
C ASP A 96 -11.13 10.01 -24.59
N GLY A 97 -10.48 9.48 -25.63
CA GLY A 97 -10.99 9.52 -27.00
C GLY A 97 -12.03 8.44 -27.28
N GLN A 98 -12.55 8.39 -28.52
CA GLN A 98 -13.76 7.61 -28.85
C GLN A 98 -13.55 6.43 -29.81
N ASP A 99 -12.36 6.28 -30.39
CA ASP A 99 -12.07 5.27 -31.40
C ASP A 99 -11.52 3.97 -30.76
N LYS A 100 -10.58 3.28 -31.43
CA LYS A 100 -10.01 2.02 -30.96
C LYS A 100 -9.26 2.18 -29.63
N VAL A 101 -9.77 1.53 -28.58
CA VAL A 101 -9.10 1.41 -27.27
C VAL A 101 -7.80 0.62 -27.41
N LEU A 102 -6.71 1.21 -26.91
CA LEU A 102 -5.39 0.59 -26.78
C LEU A 102 -5.08 0.20 -25.34
N GLU A 103 -5.53 1.01 -24.38
CA GLU A 103 -5.23 0.85 -22.95
C GLU A 103 -6.30 1.54 -22.09
N TYR A 104 -6.27 1.32 -20.77
CA TYR A 104 -7.06 2.06 -19.79
C TYR A 104 -6.19 2.78 -18.77
N ALA A 105 -6.65 3.93 -18.28
CA ALA A 105 -6.04 4.64 -17.18
C ALA A 105 -7.04 4.87 -16.04
N VAL A 106 -6.57 4.77 -14.80
CA VAL A 106 -7.27 5.36 -13.66
C VAL A 106 -7.03 6.87 -13.70
N LYS A 107 -8.11 7.65 -13.81
CA LYS A 107 -8.08 9.11 -13.74
C LYS A 107 -8.43 9.54 -12.32
N MET A 108 -7.55 10.34 -11.73
CA MET A 108 -7.73 10.89 -10.39
C MET A 108 -7.32 12.37 -10.32
N ARG A 109 -7.81 13.10 -9.33
CA ARG A 109 -7.32 14.48 -9.05
C ARG A 109 -5.89 14.42 -8.55
N ARG A 110 -5.06 15.40 -8.94
CA ARG A 110 -3.71 15.54 -8.40
C ARG A 110 -3.80 15.96 -6.94
N LEU A 111 -3.29 15.10 -6.05
CA LEU A 111 -3.15 15.40 -4.64
C LEU A 111 -1.97 16.36 -4.42
N PRO A 112 -2.07 17.30 -3.46
CA PRO A 112 -0.98 18.20 -3.14
C PRO A 112 0.15 17.45 -2.44
N GLU A 113 1.30 17.33 -3.10
CA GLU A 113 2.47 16.59 -2.59
C GLU A 113 2.92 17.06 -1.21
N GLY A 114 2.90 18.39 -0.97
CA GLY A 114 3.26 18.99 0.32
C GLY A 114 2.32 18.66 1.47
N ALA A 115 1.15 18.05 1.21
CA ALA A 115 0.20 17.63 2.25
C ALA A 115 0.17 16.11 2.46
N MET A 116 1.07 15.36 1.81
CA MET A 116 1.23 13.92 2.05
C MET A 116 1.84 13.69 3.43
N MET A 117 1.31 12.72 4.19
CA MET A 117 1.71 12.50 5.57
C MET A 117 3.19 12.14 5.69
N ASN A 118 3.75 11.34 4.78
CA ASN A 118 5.19 11.06 4.74
C ASN A 118 6.07 12.33 4.54
N VAL A 119 5.61 13.29 3.75
CA VAL A 119 6.30 14.58 3.54
C VAL A 119 6.21 15.42 4.81
N LEU A 120 5.03 15.48 5.41
CA LEU A 120 4.79 16.22 6.67
C LEU A 120 5.54 15.60 7.86
N LEU A 121 5.68 14.27 7.92
CA LEU A 121 6.47 13.60 8.96
C LEU A 121 7.95 13.95 8.84
N ALA A 122 8.47 14.01 7.62
CA ALA A 122 9.86 14.40 7.36
C ALA A 122 10.14 15.88 7.72
N SER A 123 9.12 16.74 7.69
CA SER A 123 9.21 18.16 8.09
C SER A 123 8.72 18.44 9.53
N ASN A 124 8.38 17.41 10.31
CA ASN A 124 7.80 17.54 11.66
C ASN A 124 6.54 18.43 11.71
N GLN A 125 5.61 18.19 10.77
CA GLN A 125 4.37 18.96 10.62
C GLN A 125 3.10 18.12 10.87
N VAL A 126 3.23 16.84 11.23
CA VAL A 126 2.09 16.03 11.65
C VAL A 126 1.81 16.24 13.13
N SER A 127 0.60 16.69 13.46
CA SER A 127 0.17 16.90 14.84
C SER A 127 -0.55 15.69 15.43
N LEU A 128 -0.71 15.68 16.77
CA LEU A 128 -1.53 14.69 17.48
C LEU A 128 -2.99 14.69 17.01
N GLU A 129 -3.53 15.87 16.70
CA GLU A 129 -4.89 16.02 16.17
C GLU A 129 -5.02 15.37 14.79
N MET A 130 -4.02 15.53 13.93
CA MET A 130 -4.02 14.93 12.60
C MET A 130 -4.07 13.40 12.66
N VAL A 131 -3.23 12.78 13.51
CA VAL A 131 -3.27 11.31 13.66
C VAL A 131 -4.55 10.83 14.34
N THR A 132 -5.12 11.61 15.25
CA THR A 132 -6.42 11.32 15.86
C THR A 132 -7.54 11.32 14.82
N SER A 133 -7.56 12.30 13.92
CA SER A 133 -8.54 12.37 12.82
C SER A 133 -8.39 11.21 11.82
N VAL A 134 -7.15 10.77 11.55
CA VAL A 134 -6.91 9.54 10.76
C VAL A 134 -7.49 8.32 11.47
N ALA A 135 -7.26 8.17 12.78
CA ALA A 135 -7.82 7.07 13.56
C ALA A 135 -9.35 7.05 13.50
N GLN A 136 -10.01 8.19 13.70
CA GLN A 136 -11.46 8.32 13.62
C GLN A 136 -12.00 7.91 12.25
N LYS A 137 -11.39 8.40 11.16
CA LYS A 137 -11.77 8.02 9.80
C LYS A 137 -11.63 6.51 9.56
N LEU A 138 -10.58 5.89 10.08
CA LEU A 138 -10.38 4.44 9.97
C LEU A 138 -11.38 3.65 10.78
N VAL A 139 -11.78 4.11 11.98
CA VAL A 139 -12.85 3.44 12.74
C VAL A 139 -14.16 3.46 11.95
N GLU A 140 -14.55 4.60 11.38
CA GLU A 140 -15.74 4.70 10.55
C GLU A 140 -15.68 3.79 9.32
N PHE A 141 -14.51 3.72 8.67
CA PHE A 141 -14.27 2.83 7.55
C PHE A 141 -14.39 1.36 7.95
N HIS A 142 -13.65 0.92 8.97
CA HIS A 142 -13.64 -0.47 9.42
C HIS A 142 -15.01 -0.97 9.91
N GLN A 143 -15.82 -0.09 10.51
CA GLN A 143 -17.20 -0.42 10.90
C GLN A 143 -18.10 -0.71 9.70
N LYS A 144 -17.85 -0.05 8.56
CA LYS A 144 -18.62 -0.18 7.31
C LYS A 144 -18.01 -1.17 6.33
N ALA A 145 -16.73 -1.50 6.49
CA ALA A 145 -15.98 -2.40 5.62
C ALA A 145 -16.64 -3.78 5.58
N GLU A 146 -16.65 -4.38 4.39
CA GLU A 146 -17.30 -5.67 4.17
C GLU A 146 -16.69 -6.76 5.06
N THR A 147 -17.55 -7.62 5.59
CA THR A 147 -17.16 -8.87 6.25
C THR A 147 -18.18 -9.93 5.91
N ASN A 148 -17.71 -11.14 5.66
CA ASN A 148 -18.53 -12.31 5.40
C ASN A 148 -17.67 -13.57 5.67
N ALA A 149 -18.25 -14.76 5.51
CA ALA A 149 -17.52 -16.01 5.76
C ALA A 149 -16.28 -16.19 4.87
N TYR A 150 -16.31 -15.71 3.63
CA TYR A 150 -15.17 -15.75 2.71
C TYR A 150 -14.05 -14.80 3.17
N ILE A 151 -14.37 -13.56 3.53
CA ILE A 151 -13.39 -12.59 4.07
C ILE A 151 -12.82 -13.09 5.41
N SER A 152 -13.67 -13.67 6.27
CA SER A 152 -13.27 -14.13 7.60
C SER A 152 -12.23 -15.24 7.57
N ALA A 153 -12.24 -16.11 6.54
CA ALA A 153 -11.25 -17.18 6.36
C ALA A 153 -9.82 -16.66 6.17
N PHE A 154 -9.64 -15.39 5.79
CA PHE A 154 -8.31 -14.78 5.69
C PHE A 154 -7.68 -14.46 7.06
N GLY A 155 -8.47 -14.51 8.14
CA GLY A 155 -7.97 -14.44 9.50
C GLY A 155 -7.57 -15.78 10.11
N ASP A 156 -7.82 -16.89 9.42
CA ASP A 156 -7.50 -18.22 9.92
C ASP A 156 -5.99 -18.37 10.19
N LEU A 157 -5.65 -19.17 11.20
CA LEU A 157 -4.26 -19.39 11.60
C LEU A 157 -3.41 -19.95 10.47
N ASP A 158 -3.98 -20.83 9.63
CA ASP A 158 -3.31 -21.38 8.46
C ASP A 158 -2.96 -20.26 7.45
N THR A 159 -3.89 -19.33 7.20
CA THR A 159 -3.67 -18.18 6.33
C THR A 159 -2.60 -17.24 6.90
N ILE A 160 -2.65 -16.94 8.20
CA ILE A 160 -1.66 -16.10 8.88
C ILE A 160 -0.27 -16.75 8.78
N THR A 161 -0.18 -18.04 9.06
CA THR A 161 1.07 -18.82 9.03
C THR A 161 1.63 -18.89 7.61
N GLN A 162 0.77 -19.10 6.61
CA GLN A 162 1.17 -19.06 5.21
C GLN A 162 1.73 -17.68 4.83
N ASN A 163 1.06 -16.59 5.22
CA ASN A 163 1.50 -15.23 4.92
C ASN A 163 2.87 -14.93 5.54
N THR A 164 3.11 -15.38 6.78
CA THR A 164 4.39 -15.19 7.47
C THR A 164 5.48 -16.06 6.86
N GLU A 165 5.21 -17.35 6.59
CA GLU A 165 6.21 -18.25 6.02
C GLU A 165 6.61 -17.82 4.61
N GLU A 166 5.67 -17.38 3.78
CA GLU A 166 6.00 -16.83 2.46
C GLU A 166 6.91 -15.61 2.54
N ASN A 167 6.73 -14.73 3.54
CA ASN A 167 7.67 -13.63 3.76
C ASN A 167 9.06 -14.16 4.08
N PHE A 168 9.17 -15.12 5.00
CA PHE A 168 10.44 -15.71 5.40
C PHE A 168 11.14 -16.42 4.23
N THR A 169 10.45 -17.28 3.50
CA THR A 169 11.00 -17.98 2.32
C THR A 169 11.49 -16.99 1.26
N GLN A 170 10.70 -15.96 0.94
CA GLN A 170 11.07 -14.98 -0.10
C GLN A 170 12.30 -14.13 0.27
N THR A 171 12.58 -13.98 1.57
CA THR A 171 13.72 -13.21 2.07
C THR A 171 15.00 -14.01 2.29
N GLU A 172 14.98 -15.34 2.19
CA GLU A 172 16.16 -16.19 2.44
C GLU A 172 17.38 -15.76 1.61
N LYS A 173 17.16 -15.38 0.35
CA LYS A 173 18.22 -14.90 -0.56
C LYS A 173 18.86 -13.57 -0.15
N TYR A 174 18.25 -12.81 0.76
CA TYR A 174 18.78 -11.52 1.25
C TYR A 174 19.46 -11.61 2.61
N ILE A 175 19.46 -12.79 3.25
CA ILE A 175 20.19 -13.04 4.48
C ILE A 175 21.68 -12.79 4.26
N GLY A 176 22.31 -12.05 5.18
CA GLY A 176 23.69 -11.57 5.06
C GLY A 176 23.83 -10.27 4.25
N ASN A 177 22.74 -9.76 3.67
CA ASN A 177 22.72 -8.48 2.97
C ASN A 177 21.76 -7.47 3.64
N THR A 178 20.45 -7.70 3.57
CA THR A 178 19.44 -6.78 4.15
C THR A 178 19.13 -7.07 5.61
N LEU A 179 19.40 -8.29 6.07
CA LEU A 179 19.23 -8.73 7.46
C LEU A 179 20.25 -9.83 7.79
N SER A 180 20.64 -9.95 9.06
CA SER A 180 21.57 -11.02 9.48
C SER A 180 20.85 -12.37 9.66
N PRO A 181 21.58 -13.50 9.61
CA PRO A 181 21.01 -14.82 9.94
C PRO A 181 20.36 -14.86 11.33
N GLU A 182 20.96 -14.19 12.31
CA GLU A 182 20.47 -14.14 13.69
C GLU A 182 19.15 -13.37 13.77
N GLN A 183 19.10 -12.18 13.15
CA GLN A 183 17.88 -11.37 13.10
C GLN A 183 16.75 -12.09 12.36
N TYR A 184 17.06 -12.77 11.25
CA TYR A 184 16.08 -13.60 10.52
C TYR A 184 15.49 -14.68 11.42
N GLN A 185 16.34 -15.46 12.09
CA GLN A 185 15.89 -16.55 12.94
C GLN A 185 15.11 -16.04 14.16
N HIS A 186 15.56 -14.96 14.77
CA HIS A 186 14.90 -14.36 15.93
C HIS A 186 13.48 -13.88 15.61
N ILE A 187 13.30 -13.17 14.49
CA ILE A 187 11.98 -12.72 14.04
C ILE A 187 11.08 -13.91 13.67
N LYS A 188 11.64 -14.94 13.01
CA LYS A 188 10.90 -16.17 12.65
C LYS A 188 10.41 -16.92 13.89
N ASP A 189 11.29 -17.10 14.88
CA ASP A 189 10.96 -17.79 16.13
C ASP A 189 9.91 -17.04 16.95
N TYR A 190 10.03 -15.70 17.04
CA TYR A 190 9.02 -14.86 17.67
C TYR A 190 7.67 -14.99 16.97
N THR A 191 7.65 -14.86 15.65
CA THR A 191 6.43 -14.90 14.84
C THR A 191 5.69 -16.22 15.04
N ASN A 192 6.39 -17.34 14.90
CA ASN A 192 5.82 -18.68 15.07
C ASN A 192 5.33 -18.89 16.52
N SER A 193 6.16 -18.54 17.50
CA SER A 193 5.80 -18.66 18.92
C SER A 193 4.60 -17.81 19.30
N PHE A 194 4.47 -16.60 18.73
CA PHE A 194 3.36 -15.71 19.01
C PHE A 194 2.05 -16.26 18.45
N VAL A 195 2.06 -16.75 17.20
CA VAL A 195 0.88 -17.37 16.57
C VAL A 195 0.41 -18.58 17.37
N GLU A 196 1.33 -19.47 17.76
CA GLU A 196 1.01 -20.66 18.56
C GLU A 196 0.42 -20.30 19.94
N LYS A 197 1.07 -19.39 20.69
CA LYS A 197 0.63 -19.01 22.05
C LYS A 197 -0.69 -18.24 22.05
N ASN A 198 -0.97 -17.48 21.00
CA ASN A 198 -2.13 -16.59 20.91
C ASN A 198 -3.20 -17.13 19.94
N ALA A 199 -3.18 -18.41 19.58
CA ALA A 199 -4.15 -19.02 18.68
C ALA A 199 -5.62 -18.69 19.03
N HIS A 200 -5.95 -18.73 20.32
CA HIS A 200 -7.28 -18.39 20.84
C HIS A 200 -7.68 -16.94 20.54
N LEU A 201 -6.73 -16.00 20.58
CA LEU A 201 -6.96 -14.59 20.32
C LEU A 201 -7.31 -14.39 18.85
N PHE A 202 -6.54 -14.97 17.91
CA PHE A 202 -6.86 -14.91 16.48
C PHE A 202 -8.24 -15.51 16.17
N CYS A 203 -8.57 -16.68 16.72
CA CYS A 203 -9.92 -17.26 16.56
C CYS A 203 -11.01 -16.33 17.08
N LYS A 204 -10.75 -15.64 18.21
CA LYS A 204 -11.67 -14.64 18.75
C LYS A 204 -11.84 -13.43 17.83
N ARG A 205 -10.76 -12.93 17.23
CA ARG A 205 -10.81 -11.83 16.24
C ARG A 205 -11.75 -12.17 15.08
N ILE A 206 -11.67 -13.40 14.57
CA ILE A 206 -12.56 -13.91 13.52
C ILE A 206 -14.01 -13.94 14.02
N ALA A 207 -14.26 -14.54 15.19
CA ALA A 207 -15.59 -14.65 15.77
C ALA A 207 -16.26 -13.29 16.04
N ASP A 208 -15.46 -12.29 16.41
CA ASP A 208 -15.90 -10.91 16.64
C ASP A 208 -16.03 -10.09 15.34
N GLY A 209 -15.83 -10.71 14.18
CA GLY A 209 -15.95 -10.07 12.86
C GLY A 209 -14.89 -8.98 12.65
N ARG A 210 -13.67 -9.18 13.15
CA ARG A 210 -12.55 -8.22 13.02
C ARG A 210 -11.77 -8.37 11.73
N ILE A 211 -12.02 -9.44 10.97
CA ILE A 211 -11.46 -9.63 9.64
C ILE A 211 -12.35 -8.90 8.63
N ARG A 212 -11.78 -7.90 7.98
CA ARG A 212 -12.51 -6.96 7.13
C ARG A 212 -11.83 -6.79 5.80
N ASP A 213 -12.61 -6.31 4.84
CA ASP A 213 -12.11 -5.76 3.60
C ASP A 213 -11.46 -4.38 3.83
N CYS A 214 -10.23 -4.41 4.33
CA CYS A 214 -9.45 -3.24 4.73
C CYS A 214 -8.83 -2.49 3.53
N HIS A 215 -7.88 -1.58 3.79
CA HIS A 215 -7.04 -0.95 2.78
C HIS A 215 -5.91 -1.88 2.28
N GLY A 216 -5.29 -2.64 3.20
CA GLY A 216 -4.26 -3.64 2.92
C GLY A 216 -2.82 -3.09 2.87
N ASP A 217 -2.65 -1.83 2.48
CA ASP A 217 -1.35 -1.13 2.44
C ASP A 217 -1.36 0.24 3.14
N LEU A 218 -1.93 0.31 4.35
CA LEU A 218 -2.13 1.56 5.08
C LEU A 218 -0.83 2.05 5.74
N HIS A 219 -0.09 2.93 5.06
CA HIS A 219 1.11 3.56 5.58
C HIS A 219 1.18 5.04 5.18
N ALA A 220 2.11 5.82 5.75
CA ALA A 220 2.08 7.29 5.68
C ALA A 220 2.18 7.87 4.26
N ALA A 221 2.78 7.15 3.30
CA ALA A 221 2.83 7.62 1.92
C ALA A 221 1.46 7.58 1.21
N HIS A 222 0.47 6.91 1.81
CA HIS A 222 -0.87 6.72 1.26
C HIS A 222 -1.93 7.60 1.93
N ILE A 223 -1.49 8.57 2.74
CA ILE A 223 -2.38 9.49 3.47
C ILE A 223 -2.07 10.92 3.05
N CYS A 224 -3.07 11.65 2.58
CA CYS A 224 -2.96 13.06 2.19
C CYS A 224 -3.99 13.91 2.95
N PHE A 225 -3.54 15.00 3.55
CA PHE A 225 -4.40 15.94 4.27
C PHE A 225 -4.90 17.02 3.30
N THR A 226 -6.10 16.84 2.76
CA THR A 226 -6.75 17.82 1.86
C THR A 226 -7.85 18.59 2.62
N ASN A 227 -8.98 18.91 1.97
CA ASN A 227 -10.17 19.42 2.67
C ASN A 227 -10.74 18.36 3.66
N ASP A 228 -10.59 17.09 3.30
CA ASP A 228 -10.76 15.92 4.16
C ASP A 228 -9.48 15.06 4.03
N ILE A 229 -9.32 14.05 4.89
CA ILE A 229 -8.24 13.07 4.81
C ILE A 229 -8.50 12.15 3.62
N CYS A 230 -7.59 12.11 2.66
CA CYS A 230 -7.62 11.13 1.57
C CYS A 230 -6.65 9.99 1.91
N ILE A 231 -7.18 8.77 2.00
CA ILE A 231 -6.35 7.55 2.08
C ILE A 231 -6.49 6.80 0.76
N TYR A 232 -5.39 6.60 0.04
CA TYR A 232 -5.37 6.17 -1.35
C TYR A 232 -4.36 5.05 -1.62
N ASP A 233 -4.41 4.45 -2.81
CA ASP A 233 -3.59 3.30 -3.23
C ASP A 233 -3.90 2.00 -2.43
N CYS A 234 -5.18 1.75 -2.16
CA CYS A 234 -5.69 0.49 -1.62
C CYS A 234 -5.38 -0.68 -2.57
N ILE A 235 -4.97 -1.82 -2.02
CA ILE A 235 -4.60 -3.02 -2.79
C ILE A 235 -5.81 -3.56 -3.59
N GLU A 236 -5.80 -3.37 -4.90
CA GLU A 236 -6.88 -3.76 -5.80
C GLU A 236 -6.74 -5.18 -6.38
N PHE A 237 -5.54 -5.74 -6.30
CA PHE A 237 -5.14 -6.91 -7.09
C PHE A 237 -5.06 -8.23 -6.31
N ASN A 238 -5.04 -8.17 -4.97
CA ASN A 238 -4.91 -9.36 -4.15
C ASN A 238 -5.74 -9.26 -2.87
N ASP A 239 -6.85 -9.99 -2.86
CA ASP A 239 -7.75 -10.07 -1.72
C ASP A 239 -7.04 -10.55 -0.44
N ARG A 240 -6.06 -11.46 -0.53
CA ARG A 240 -5.33 -11.96 0.66
C ARG A 240 -4.50 -10.88 1.35
N PHE A 241 -4.06 -9.86 0.63
CA PHE A 241 -3.31 -8.75 1.21
C PHE A 241 -4.21 -7.65 1.75
N ARG A 242 -5.45 -7.57 1.26
CA ARG A 242 -6.44 -6.57 1.65
C ARG A 242 -7.37 -7.05 2.77
N TYR A 243 -7.79 -8.31 2.72
CA TYR A 243 -8.65 -8.94 3.73
C TYR A 243 -7.79 -9.33 4.91
N CYS A 244 -7.93 -8.59 6.00
CA CYS A 244 -7.09 -8.78 7.17
C CYS A 244 -7.80 -8.34 8.44
N ASP A 245 -7.21 -8.67 9.58
CA ASP A 245 -7.62 -8.11 10.85
C ASP A 245 -7.41 -6.59 10.82
N VAL A 246 -8.41 -5.81 11.25
CA VAL A 246 -8.29 -4.36 11.43
C VAL A 246 -7.12 -3.96 12.35
N ALA A 247 -6.73 -4.84 13.28
CA ALA A 247 -5.53 -4.66 14.10
C ALA A 247 -4.25 -4.66 13.27
N SER A 248 -4.19 -5.46 12.21
CA SER A 248 -3.06 -5.49 11.27
C SER A 248 -2.95 -4.19 10.46
N GLU A 249 -4.09 -3.63 10.05
CA GLU A 249 -4.15 -2.36 9.33
C GLU A 249 -3.69 -1.19 10.22
N VAL A 250 -4.22 -1.09 11.44
CA VAL A 250 -3.82 -0.07 12.43
C VAL A 250 -2.34 -0.21 12.78
N ALA A 251 -1.87 -1.43 13.03
CA ALA A 251 -0.46 -1.68 13.31
C ALA A 251 0.46 -1.26 12.16
N PHE A 252 -0.02 -1.29 10.90
CA PHE A 252 0.78 -0.88 9.75
C PHE A 252 1.12 0.61 9.82
N LEU A 253 0.13 1.50 9.98
CA LEU A 253 0.41 2.92 10.11
C LEU A 253 1.20 3.23 11.40
N ALA A 254 0.88 2.57 12.51
CA ALA A 254 1.61 2.76 13.76
C ALA A 254 3.10 2.35 13.63
N MET A 255 3.39 1.24 12.97
CA MET A 255 4.76 0.81 12.63
C MET A 255 5.46 1.86 11.76
N ASP A 256 4.77 2.38 10.74
CA ASP A 256 5.37 3.38 9.84
C ASP A 256 5.70 4.67 10.60
N LEU A 257 4.82 5.12 11.51
CA LEU A 257 5.10 6.25 12.40
C LEU A 257 6.33 6.02 13.28
N ASP A 258 6.50 4.82 13.83
CA ASP A 258 7.71 4.45 14.58
C ASP A 258 8.96 4.49 13.69
N HIS A 259 8.86 4.04 12.43
CA HIS A 259 9.94 4.10 11.46
C HIS A 259 10.39 5.54 11.15
N TYR A 260 9.45 6.48 11.10
CA TYR A 260 9.74 7.92 10.98
C TYR A 260 10.28 8.54 12.29
N GLY A 261 10.40 7.77 13.38
CA GLY A 261 10.90 8.23 14.67
C GLY A 261 9.86 8.89 15.57
N TRP A 262 8.56 8.74 15.26
CA TRP A 262 7.45 9.41 15.95
C TRP A 262 6.62 8.45 16.81
N ALA A 263 7.26 7.83 17.81
CA ALA A 263 6.58 6.92 18.75
C ALA A 263 5.40 7.57 19.49
N ASP A 264 5.48 8.86 19.82
CA ASP A 264 4.38 9.59 20.47
C ASP A 264 3.14 9.71 19.55
N LEU A 265 3.36 9.96 18.24
CA LEU A 265 2.28 9.99 17.26
C LEU A 265 1.69 8.59 17.04
N SER A 266 2.54 7.56 16.99
CA SER A 266 2.15 6.15 16.91
C SER A 266 1.26 5.75 18.09
N HIS A 267 1.65 6.07 19.33
CA HIS A 267 0.84 5.82 20.52
C HIS A 267 -0.47 6.61 20.49
N SER A 268 -0.44 7.90 20.13
CA SER A 268 -1.65 8.73 20.05
C SER A 268 -2.64 8.19 19.00
N PHE A 269 -2.14 7.76 17.85
CA PHE A 269 -2.94 7.14 16.80
C PHE A 269 -3.64 5.87 17.28
N VAL A 270 -2.88 4.93 17.86
CA VAL A 270 -3.43 3.66 18.36
C VAL A 270 -4.43 3.90 19.48
N ASN A 271 -4.11 4.78 20.44
CA ASN A 271 -5.02 5.09 21.55
C ASN A 271 -6.33 5.69 21.04
N ALA A 272 -6.27 6.67 20.13
CA ALA A 272 -7.47 7.25 19.53
C ALA A 272 -8.33 6.20 18.81
N TYR A 273 -7.71 5.27 18.09
CA TYR A 273 -8.42 4.19 17.42
C TYR A 273 -9.10 3.24 18.42
N VAL A 274 -8.38 2.79 19.45
CA VAL A 274 -8.89 1.88 20.48
C VAL A 274 -10.00 2.55 21.31
N ASP A 275 -9.82 3.82 21.66
CA ASP A 275 -10.80 4.60 22.42
C ASP A 275 -12.12 4.74 21.66
N GLU A 276 -12.08 4.96 20.34
CA GLU A 276 -13.30 5.11 19.54
C GLU A 276 -13.91 3.75 19.18
N SER A 277 -13.11 2.77 18.74
CA SER A 277 -13.58 1.44 18.32
C SER A 277 -13.93 0.49 19.46
N LYS A 278 -13.48 0.81 20.69
CA LYS A 278 -13.52 -0.04 21.90
C LYS A 278 -12.80 -1.37 21.74
N ASP A 279 -11.92 -1.49 20.75
CA ASP A 279 -11.18 -2.69 20.43
C ASP A 279 -9.89 -2.83 21.26
N ASN A 280 -10.03 -3.12 22.55
CA ASN A 280 -8.90 -3.24 23.47
C ASN A 280 -7.99 -4.45 23.16
N GLU A 281 -8.51 -5.47 22.48
CA GLU A 281 -7.75 -6.68 22.12
C GLU A 281 -6.71 -6.42 21.04
N LEU A 282 -6.89 -5.36 20.24
CA LEU A 282 -5.89 -4.88 19.28
C LEU A 282 -4.54 -4.65 19.94
N LEU A 283 -4.52 -4.10 21.16
CA LEU A 283 -3.28 -3.81 21.90
C LEU A 283 -2.46 -5.07 22.18
N GLN A 284 -3.12 -6.23 22.34
CA GLN A 284 -2.43 -7.51 22.54
C GLN A 284 -1.78 -8.03 21.27
N LEU A 285 -2.28 -7.63 20.09
CA LEU A 285 -1.76 -8.02 18.77
C LEU A 285 -0.82 -6.98 18.15
N LEU A 286 -0.71 -5.79 18.76
CA LEU A 286 -0.05 -4.63 18.15
C LEU A 286 1.43 -4.92 17.83
N SER A 287 2.20 -5.40 18.79
CA SER A 287 3.62 -5.72 18.60
C SER A 287 3.84 -6.78 17.52
N PHE A 288 3.01 -7.84 17.52
CA PHE A 288 3.05 -8.88 16.49
C PHE A 288 2.81 -8.31 15.10
N TYR A 289 1.76 -7.50 14.93
CA TYR A 289 1.47 -6.94 13.61
C TYR A 289 2.44 -5.83 13.20
N LYS A 290 2.99 -5.04 14.13
CA LYS A 290 4.08 -4.09 13.84
C LYS A 290 5.31 -4.84 13.33
N CYS A 291 5.72 -5.90 14.02
CA CYS A 291 6.80 -6.79 13.59
C CYS A 291 6.54 -7.36 12.18
N TYR A 292 5.36 -7.93 11.96
CA TYR A 292 4.95 -8.48 10.67
C TYR A 292 4.98 -7.43 9.54
N ARG A 293 4.41 -6.24 9.76
CA ARG A 293 4.34 -5.18 8.74
C ARG A 293 5.71 -4.56 8.46
N ALA A 294 6.54 -4.36 9.49
CA ALA A 294 7.93 -3.95 9.32
C ALA A 294 8.70 -4.98 8.47
N TYR A 295 8.52 -6.29 8.74
CA TYR A 295 9.13 -7.35 7.93
C TYR A 295 8.67 -7.31 6.46
N VAL A 296 7.37 -7.10 6.22
CA VAL A 296 6.83 -6.93 4.86
C VAL A 296 7.47 -5.74 4.15
N ARG A 297 7.63 -4.59 4.83
CA ARG A 297 8.31 -3.42 4.25
C ARG A 297 9.78 -3.70 3.96
N GLY A 298 10.50 -4.32 4.89
CA GLY A 298 11.90 -4.73 4.68
C GLY A 298 12.06 -5.67 3.48
N LYS A 299 11.15 -6.64 3.33
CA LYS A 299 11.11 -7.54 2.18
C LYS A 299 10.86 -6.81 0.86
N VAL A 300 9.84 -5.95 0.81
CA VAL A 300 9.47 -5.21 -0.41
C VAL A 300 10.59 -4.27 -0.85
N GLU A 301 11.24 -3.59 0.09
CA GLU A 301 12.43 -2.79 -0.21
C GLU A 301 13.60 -3.67 -0.67
N GLY A 302 13.81 -4.83 -0.05
CA GLY A 302 14.79 -5.83 -0.47
C GLY A 302 14.61 -6.28 -1.92
N PHE A 303 13.36 -6.50 -2.37
CA PHE A 303 13.06 -6.88 -3.76
C PHE A 303 13.55 -5.86 -4.79
N LYS A 304 13.59 -4.57 -4.44
CA LYS A 304 14.07 -3.53 -5.37
C LYS A 304 15.56 -3.69 -5.68
N LEU A 305 16.35 -4.34 -4.80
CA LEU A 305 17.79 -4.57 -5.05
C LEU A 305 18.06 -5.48 -6.26
N ASP A 306 17.09 -6.33 -6.61
CA ASP A 306 17.16 -7.22 -7.76
C ASP A 306 16.85 -6.49 -9.08
N ASP A 307 16.31 -5.27 -9.02
CA ASP A 307 16.02 -4.49 -10.22
C ASP A 307 17.35 -4.09 -10.91
N PRO A 308 17.60 -4.52 -12.16
CA PRO A 308 18.81 -4.14 -12.90
C PRO A 308 18.78 -2.69 -13.39
N HIS A 309 17.64 -1.99 -13.28
CA HIS A 309 17.44 -0.64 -13.80
C HIS A 309 17.65 0.46 -12.76
N ILE A 310 17.74 0.14 -11.47
CA ILE A 310 18.08 1.13 -10.45
C ILE A 310 19.60 1.30 -10.35
N SER A 311 20.04 2.54 -10.13
CA SER A 311 21.44 2.93 -9.99
C SER A 311 22.09 2.34 -8.73
N GLN A 312 23.42 2.30 -8.68
CA GLN A 312 24.14 1.81 -7.49
C GLN A 312 23.89 2.67 -6.24
N GLU A 313 23.68 3.98 -6.43
CA GLU A 313 23.30 4.89 -5.36
C GLU A 313 21.91 4.56 -4.82
N GLU A 314 20.92 4.36 -5.70
CA GLU A 314 19.58 3.93 -5.32
C GLU A 314 19.60 2.56 -4.63
N LYS A 315 20.43 1.62 -5.08
CA LYS A 315 20.63 0.32 -4.40
C LYS A 315 21.16 0.50 -2.97
N THR A 316 22.10 1.42 -2.78
CA THR A 316 22.69 1.69 -1.46
C THR A 316 21.64 2.29 -0.51
N ARG A 317 20.84 3.25 -1.00
CA ARG A 317 19.72 3.82 -0.24
C ARG A 317 18.64 2.78 0.07
N THR A 318 18.26 1.98 -0.91
CA THR A 318 17.27 0.89 -0.77
C THR A 318 17.74 -0.12 0.27
N LEU A 319 19.02 -0.50 0.25
CA LEU A 319 19.60 -1.41 1.22
C LEU A 319 19.51 -0.86 2.65
N ALA A 320 19.82 0.43 2.84
CA ALA A 320 19.72 1.07 4.15
C ALA A 320 18.27 1.10 4.66
N ILE A 321 17.30 1.42 3.78
CA ILE A 321 15.87 1.42 4.12
C ILE A 321 15.38 0.01 4.45
N ALA A 322 15.77 -1.00 3.67
CA ALA A 322 15.38 -2.38 3.93
C ALA A 322 15.90 -2.85 5.32
N ARG A 323 17.15 -2.53 5.65
CA ARG A 323 17.76 -2.84 6.96
C ARG A 323 17.02 -2.19 8.11
N SER A 324 16.70 -0.90 8.02
CA SER A 324 15.99 -0.20 9.10
C SER A 324 14.60 -0.75 9.35
N TYR A 325 13.92 -1.31 8.34
CA TYR A 325 12.66 -2.02 8.56
C TYR A 325 12.84 -3.38 9.26
N PHE A 326 13.91 -4.14 8.97
CA PHE A 326 14.18 -5.39 9.69
C PHE A 326 14.61 -5.12 11.14
N GLU A 327 15.40 -4.07 11.38
CA GLU A 327 15.72 -3.57 12.73
C GLU A 327 14.46 -3.16 13.50
N LEU A 328 13.53 -2.46 12.84
CA LEU A 328 12.24 -2.12 13.43
C LEU A 328 11.37 -3.37 13.68
N ALA A 329 11.41 -4.36 12.80
CA ALA A 329 10.68 -5.61 13.02
C ALA A 329 11.18 -6.31 14.29
N GLU A 330 12.50 -6.36 14.48
CA GLU A 330 13.13 -6.94 15.67
C GLU A 330 12.88 -6.12 16.95
N SER A 331 12.83 -4.78 16.87
CA SER A 331 12.57 -3.94 18.06
C SER A 331 11.14 -4.03 18.60
N ASN A 332 10.23 -4.65 17.86
CA ASN A 332 8.86 -4.94 18.28
C ASN A 332 8.70 -6.29 19.00
N ILE A 333 9.78 -7.07 19.11
CA ILE A 333 9.85 -8.35 19.85
C ILE A 333 10.17 -8.08 21.32
#